data_AF-A0A916DU75-F1
#
_entry.id   AF-A0A916DU75-F1
#
_cell.length_a   1.000
_cell.length_b   1.000
_cell.length_c   1.000
_cell.angle_alpha   90.00
_cell.angle_beta   90.00
_cell.angle_gamma   90.00
#
_symmetry.space_group_name_H-M   'P 1'
#
loop_
_entity.id
_entity.type
_entity.pdbx_description
1 polymer ?
#
loop_
_entity_poly.entity_id
_entity_poly.type
_entity_poly.pdbx_seq_one_letter_code
_entity_poly.pdbx_strand_id
1 'polypeptide(L)'
;MIKKIGFFAILLAIMVCLQPNLFKSIFGGTTSDLSIDEKNLAAPTRGGAENTQYAAGYSAEDFGEAFSSPMDGKFVVEKEMKPIGPWEDLLNLKFSIRFDETVDDVIFEPKFSKKIRSYENKIIEVEGFIIPHDVAADAMADLEDDGQKFMFSAFPLASCFFCGGAGAESVMEAFPKNPIEYTERKIKIRGRLVFNEEDFLKLPYLLKDVVLVEDNL
;
A
#
# COMPACT_ATOMS: atom_id res chain seq x y z
N MET A 1 5.77 76.81 0.46
CA MET A 1 6.50 76.18 -0.67
C MET A 1 7.51 75.20 -0.09
N ILE A 2 7.26 73.88 -0.18
CA ILE A 2 8.22 72.77 -0.05
C ILE A 2 7.41 71.46 -0.20
N LYS A 3 8.03 70.41 -0.75
CA LYS A 3 7.55 69.03 -1.06
C LYS A 3 6.97 68.77 -2.47
N LYS A 4 7.73 69.16 -3.51
CA LYS A 4 7.73 68.48 -4.84
C LYS A 4 8.58 67.19 -4.85
N ILE A 5 8.74 66.50 -3.72
CA ILE A 5 9.63 65.32 -3.59
C ILE A 5 8.84 64.00 -3.43
N GLY A 6 7.54 64.06 -3.17
CA GLY A 6 6.71 62.85 -2.94
C GLY A 6 6.18 62.15 -4.19
N PHE A 7 6.15 62.81 -5.34
CA PHE A 7 5.48 62.25 -6.53
C PHE A 7 6.42 61.40 -7.42
N PHE A 8 7.74 61.64 -7.35
CA PHE A 8 8.72 60.90 -8.16
C PHE A 8 9.12 59.55 -7.55
N ALA A 9 9.01 59.38 -6.23
CA ALA A 9 9.31 58.12 -5.55
C ALA A 9 8.22 57.05 -5.73
N ILE A 10 6.97 57.47 -5.98
CA ILE A 10 5.83 56.56 -6.15
C ILE A 10 5.78 56.01 -7.59
N LEU A 11 6.27 56.76 -8.58
CA LEU A 11 6.31 56.28 -9.97
C LEU A 11 7.39 55.21 -10.20
N LEU A 12 8.50 55.25 -9.45
CA LEU A 12 9.58 54.27 -9.57
C LEU A 12 9.21 52.92 -8.92
N ALA A 13 8.39 52.93 -7.87
CA ALA A 13 7.91 51.70 -7.22
C ALA A 13 6.87 50.94 -8.06
N ILE A 14 6.07 51.64 -8.86
CA ILE A 14 5.05 51.00 -9.72
C ILE A 14 5.68 50.38 -10.98
N MET A 15 6.84 50.88 -11.44
CA MET A 15 7.54 50.33 -12.60
C MET A 15 8.29 49.02 -12.29
N VAL A 16 8.62 48.76 -11.03
CA VAL A 16 9.23 47.48 -10.58
C VAL A 16 8.19 46.36 -10.47
N CYS A 17 6.90 46.67 -10.35
CA CYS A 17 5.83 45.68 -10.23
C CYS A 17 5.25 45.19 -11.57
N LEU A 18 5.70 45.73 -12.73
CA LEU A 18 5.12 45.41 -14.04
C LEU A 18 6.00 44.57 -14.98
N GLN A 19 7.19 44.10 -14.55
CA GLN A 19 8.01 43.16 -15.34
C GLN A 19 8.75 42.12 -14.49
N PRO A 20 8.11 41.00 -14.10
CA PRO A 20 8.76 39.94 -13.30
C PRO A 20 9.82 39.12 -14.07
N ASN A 21 10.09 39.41 -15.35
CA ASN A 21 10.91 38.56 -16.22
C ASN A 21 12.22 39.19 -16.74
N LEU A 22 12.67 40.34 -16.21
CA LEU A 22 13.88 41.01 -16.72
C LEU A 22 15.14 40.84 -15.84
N PHE A 23 15.12 40.03 -14.77
CA PHE A 23 16.26 39.84 -13.87
C PHE A 23 16.80 38.40 -13.76
N LYS A 24 16.46 37.52 -14.71
CA LYS A 24 16.97 36.12 -14.75
C LYS A 24 18.34 35.96 -15.42
N SER A 25 19.01 37.04 -15.83
CA SER A 25 20.26 36.97 -16.63
C SER A 25 21.55 37.35 -15.88
N ILE A 26 21.52 37.67 -14.57
CA ILE A 26 22.70 38.22 -13.88
C ILE A 26 23.18 37.36 -12.69
N PHE A 27 22.44 36.34 -12.27
CA PHE A 27 22.92 35.37 -11.27
C PHE A 27 23.13 33.99 -11.90
N GLY A 28 24.26 33.87 -12.59
CA GLY A 28 24.86 32.58 -12.90
C GLY A 28 25.35 31.93 -11.60
N GLY A 29 24.65 30.88 -11.18
CA GLY A 29 25.04 29.99 -10.10
C GLY A 29 24.97 28.55 -10.62
N THR A 30 26.13 28.00 -10.94
CA THR A 30 26.35 26.61 -11.35
C THR A 30 26.09 25.68 -10.17
N THR A 31 25.08 24.81 -10.26
CA THR A 31 25.05 23.53 -9.53
C THR A 31 24.30 22.49 -10.36
N SER A 32 25.09 21.60 -10.96
CA SER A 32 24.81 20.19 -11.24
C SER A 32 23.46 19.81 -11.86
N ASP A 33 23.50 19.59 -13.17
CA ASP A 33 22.63 18.63 -13.87
C ASP A 33 22.61 17.29 -13.11
N LEU A 34 21.48 16.97 -12.49
CA LEU A 34 21.04 15.59 -12.31
C LEU A 34 20.09 15.28 -13.46
N SER A 35 20.66 14.93 -14.61
CA SER A 35 19.92 14.23 -15.66
C SER A 35 19.62 12.83 -15.16
N ILE A 36 18.40 12.60 -14.66
CA ILE A 36 17.86 11.25 -14.58
C ILE A 36 17.53 10.84 -16.00
N ASP A 37 18.35 9.95 -16.56
CA ASP A 37 18.13 9.33 -17.86
C ASP A 37 16.84 8.48 -17.78
N GLU A 38 15.74 9.04 -18.31
CA GLU A 38 14.39 8.45 -18.31
C GLU A 38 14.30 7.10 -19.07
N LYS A 39 15.38 6.67 -19.72
CA LYS A 39 15.47 5.40 -20.46
C LYS A 39 15.81 4.18 -19.62
N ASN A 40 16.07 4.33 -18.31
CA ASN A 40 16.37 3.20 -17.40
C ASN A 40 15.32 2.98 -16.30
N LEU A 41 14.13 3.57 -16.43
CA LEU A 41 12.99 3.33 -15.53
C LEU A 41 12.16 2.12 -15.96
N ALA A 42 12.83 0.99 -16.16
CA ALA A 42 12.18 -0.31 -16.20
C ALA A 42 12.64 -1.09 -14.97
N ALA A 43 11.75 -1.29 -14.00
CA ALA A 43 11.99 -2.22 -12.92
C ALA A 43 12.17 -3.62 -13.51
N PRO A 44 13.32 -4.30 -13.31
CA PRO A 44 13.50 -5.66 -13.81
C PRO A 44 12.54 -6.60 -13.07
N THR A 45 11.82 -7.40 -13.83
CA THR A 45 11.03 -8.51 -13.33
C THR A 45 11.93 -9.50 -12.58
N ARG A 46 11.53 -9.88 -11.37
CA ARG A 46 12.23 -10.84 -10.52
C ARG A 46 12.18 -12.23 -11.18
N GLY A 47 13.15 -12.52 -12.04
CA GLY A 47 13.25 -13.79 -12.76
C GLY A 47 14.13 -13.80 -14.01
N GLY A 48 14.72 -12.69 -14.43
CA GLY A 48 15.66 -12.65 -15.55
C GLY A 48 17.08 -12.31 -15.07
N ALA A 49 18.01 -13.25 -15.20
CA ALA A 49 19.43 -12.96 -15.10
C ALA A 49 19.83 -12.13 -16.31
N GLU A 50 20.16 -10.85 -16.12
CA GLU A 50 21.26 -10.13 -16.78
C GLU A 50 21.16 -8.63 -16.45
N ASN A 51 22.28 -8.06 -16.00
CA ASN A 51 22.58 -6.63 -15.74
C ASN A 51 22.45 -6.06 -14.30
N THR A 52 22.79 -6.85 -13.28
CA THR A 52 23.14 -6.26 -11.96
C THR A 52 24.39 -5.40 -12.09
N GLN A 53 24.28 -4.08 -11.90
CA GLN A 53 25.43 -3.17 -11.82
C GLN A 53 25.94 -3.13 -10.38
N TYR A 54 27.18 -3.53 -10.17
CA TYR A 54 27.87 -3.41 -8.89
C TYR A 54 28.60 -2.07 -8.78
N ALA A 55 28.77 -1.56 -7.56
CA ALA A 55 29.59 -0.37 -7.32
C ALA A 55 31.04 -0.62 -7.78
N ALA A 56 31.75 0.46 -8.16
CA ALA A 56 33.13 0.36 -8.63
C ALA A 56 34.03 -0.35 -7.59
N GLY A 57 34.70 -1.42 -8.02
CA GLY A 57 35.54 -2.25 -7.14
C GLY A 57 34.83 -3.45 -6.51
N TYR A 58 33.56 -3.69 -6.86
CA TYR A 58 32.80 -4.87 -6.44
C TYR A 58 32.33 -5.66 -7.66
N SER A 59 32.30 -6.99 -7.51
CA SER A 59 31.87 -7.97 -8.51
C SER A 59 30.92 -8.99 -7.85
N ALA A 60 30.24 -9.80 -8.67
CA ALA A 60 29.42 -10.89 -8.16
C ALA A 60 30.20 -11.88 -7.27
N GLU A 61 31.51 -12.01 -7.50
CA GLU A 61 32.42 -12.91 -6.77
C GLU A 61 32.75 -12.37 -5.36
N ASP A 62 32.77 -11.05 -5.19
CA ASP A 62 32.99 -10.40 -3.88
C ASP A 62 31.81 -10.63 -2.92
N PHE A 63 30.63 -10.95 -3.47
CA PHE A 63 29.43 -11.37 -2.73
C PHE A 63 29.24 -12.89 -2.77
N GLY A 64 30.30 -13.64 -3.09
CA GLY A 64 30.32 -15.09 -3.16
C GLY A 64 29.56 -15.74 -2.01
N GLU A 65 28.74 -16.74 -2.33
CA GLU A 65 27.90 -17.52 -1.41
C GLU A 65 26.88 -16.76 -0.54
N ALA A 66 27.01 -15.45 -0.34
CA ALA A 66 26.09 -14.65 0.47
C ALA A 66 24.66 -14.66 -0.10
N PHE A 67 24.53 -14.92 -1.40
CA PHE A 67 23.25 -15.09 -2.09
C PHE A 67 23.04 -16.48 -2.70
N SER A 68 24.08 -17.32 -2.84
CA SER A 68 23.96 -18.67 -3.42
C SER A 68 23.84 -19.77 -2.38
N SER A 69 24.13 -19.49 -1.12
CA SER A 69 23.65 -20.31 -0.01
C SER A 69 22.26 -19.80 0.37
N PRO A 70 21.19 -20.61 0.22
CA PRO A 70 19.92 -20.27 0.82
C PRO A 70 20.17 -20.13 2.31
N MET A 71 20.09 -18.90 2.84
CA MET A 71 20.25 -18.59 4.26
C MET A 71 19.80 -19.76 5.12
N ASP A 72 20.78 -20.39 5.76
CA ASP A 72 20.88 -21.78 6.20
C ASP A 72 19.74 -22.21 7.15
N GLY A 73 18.53 -22.31 6.62
CA GLY A 73 17.34 -22.71 7.37
C GLY A 73 16.93 -21.78 8.52
N LYS A 74 17.55 -20.59 8.67
CA LYS A 74 17.15 -19.60 9.70
C LYS A 74 16.02 -18.70 9.29
N PHE A 75 15.82 -18.53 7.98
CA PHE A 75 14.60 -17.99 7.44
C PHE A 75 13.96 -19.14 6.69
N VAL A 76 13.02 -19.82 7.36
CA VAL A 76 12.02 -20.59 6.62
C VAL A 76 11.32 -19.54 5.77
N VAL A 77 11.73 -19.41 4.50
CA VAL A 77 10.89 -18.78 3.49
C VAL A 77 9.65 -19.65 3.50
N GLU A 78 8.64 -19.17 4.21
CA GLU A 78 7.38 -19.86 4.45
C GLU A 78 6.79 -20.12 3.08
N LYS A 79 7.10 -21.33 2.60
CA LYS A 79 6.88 -21.84 1.26
C LYS A 79 5.50 -21.40 0.82
N GLU A 80 5.47 -20.50 -0.18
CA GLU A 80 4.29 -19.88 -0.79
C GLU A 80 3.02 -20.62 -0.38
N MET A 81 2.42 -20.17 0.73
CA MET A 81 1.23 -20.82 1.26
C MET A 81 0.14 -20.48 0.27
N LYS A 82 -0.09 -21.38 -0.68
CA LYS A 82 -1.15 -21.19 -1.66
C LYS A 82 -2.44 -21.09 -0.85
N PRO A 83 -3.12 -19.93 -0.90
CA PRO A 83 -4.36 -19.73 -0.16
C PRO A 83 -5.35 -20.84 -0.54
N ILE A 84 -5.98 -21.45 0.45
CA ILE A 84 -6.92 -22.56 0.26
C ILE A 84 -8.34 -22.03 0.41
N GLY A 85 -9.27 -22.53 -0.42
CA GLY A 85 -10.69 -22.23 -0.29
C GLY A 85 -11.07 -20.89 -0.94
N PRO A 86 -11.97 -20.08 -0.35
CA PRO A 86 -12.45 -18.84 -0.98
C PRO A 86 -11.33 -17.87 -1.38
N TRP A 87 -10.22 -17.86 -0.65
CA TRP A 87 -9.07 -17.00 -0.95
C TRP A 87 -8.48 -17.23 -2.35
N GLU A 88 -8.59 -18.44 -2.91
CA GLU A 88 -8.15 -18.73 -4.29
C GLU A 88 -8.84 -17.81 -5.31
N ASP A 89 -10.08 -17.42 -5.04
CA ASP A 89 -10.86 -16.55 -5.90
C ASP A 89 -10.78 -15.09 -5.47
N LEU A 90 -10.83 -14.81 -4.17
CA LEU A 90 -10.81 -13.44 -3.62
C LEU A 90 -9.50 -12.71 -3.95
N LEU A 91 -8.36 -13.40 -3.90
CA LEU A 91 -7.06 -12.81 -4.23
C LEU A 91 -6.89 -12.46 -5.71
N ASN A 92 -7.83 -12.86 -6.56
CA ASN A 92 -7.86 -12.44 -7.97
C ASN A 92 -8.59 -11.09 -8.18
N LEU A 93 -8.99 -10.40 -7.11
CA LEU A 93 -9.57 -9.06 -7.19
C LEU A 93 -8.62 -8.11 -7.94
N LYS A 94 -9.21 -7.28 -8.79
CA LYS A 94 -8.49 -6.23 -9.52
C LYS A 94 -8.97 -4.87 -9.05
N PHE A 95 -8.11 -3.88 -9.17
CA PHE A 95 -8.43 -2.51 -8.80
C PHE A 95 -8.32 -1.60 -10.02
N SER A 96 -9.23 -0.63 -10.12
CA SER A 96 -9.07 0.52 -10.99
C SER A 96 -8.50 1.66 -10.17
N ILE A 97 -7.30 2.10 -10.51
CA ILE A 97 -6.60 3.17 -9.80
C ILE A 97 -6.98 4.50 -10.45
N ARG A 98 -7.42 5.47 -9.66
CA ARG A 98 -7.66 6.85 -10.11
C ARG A 98 -7.33 7.84 -9.00
N PHE A 99 -6.97 9.06 -9.37
CA PHE A 99 -6.91 10.17 -8.43
C PHE A 99 -8.31 10.77 -8.28
N ASP A 100 -8.73 11.05 -7.06
CA ASP A 100 -10.02 11.67 -6.75
C ASP A 100 -9.80 13.01 -6.04
N GLU A 101 -10.11 14.09 -6.75
CA GLU A 101 -9.91 15.46 -6.28
C GLU A 101 -10.78 15.81 -5.06
N THR A 102 -11.86 15.07 -4.80
CA THR A 102 -12.77 15.36 -3.67
C THR A 102 -12.18 14.95 -2.33
N VAL A 103 -11.36 13.90 -2.33
CA VAL A 103 -10.63 13.40 -1.15
C VAL A 103 -9.13 13.71 -1.23
N ASP A 104 -8.67 14.32 -2.33
CA ASP A 104 -7.25 14.66 -2.60
C ASP A 104 -6.31 13.45 -2.48
N ASP A 105 -6.79 12.28 -2.94
CA ASP A 105 -6.08 11.00 -2.75
C ASP A 105 -6.24 10.04 -3.95
N VAL A 106 -5.37 9.03 -4.02
CA VAL A 106 -5.42 7.94 -4.99
C VAL A 106 -6.38 6.86 -4.49
N ILE A 107 -7.46 6.68 -5.23
CA ILE A 107 -8.49 5.71 -4.94
C ILE A 107 -8.24 4.39 -5.67
N PHE A 108 -8.34 3.29 -4.94
CA PHE A 108 -8.32 1.91 -5.44
C PHE A 108 -9.74 1.35 -5.51
N GLU A 109 -10.42 1.52 -6.65
CA GLU A 109 -11.77 0.99 -6.81
C GLU A 109 -11.75 -0.52 -7.11
N PRO A 110 -12.32 -1.38 -6.25
CA PRO A 110 -12.34 -2.82 -6.46
C PRO A 110 -13.25 -3.22 -7.63
N LYS A 111 -12.77 -4.12 -8.48
CA LYS A 111 -13.49 -4.68 -9.62
C LYS A 111 -13.81 -6.15 -9.37
N PHE A 112 -14.98 -6.40 -8.77
CA PHE A 112 -15.45 -7.74 -8.43
C PHE A 112 -15.84 -8.52 -9.69
N SER A 113 -15.06 -9.56 -10.01
CA SER A 113 -15.36 -10.49 -11.10
C SER A 113 -16.63 -11.29 -10.84
N LYS A 114 -17.23 -11.90 -11.88
CA LYS A 114 -18.40 -12.79 -11.71
C LYS A 114 -18.15 -13.91 -10.71
N LYS A 115 -16.91 -14.41 -10.66
CA LYS A 115 -16.50 -15.47 -9.75
C LYS A 115 -16.46 -14.98 -8.31
N ILE A 116 -15.89 -13.80 -8.07
CA ILE A 116 -15.86 -13.17 -6.74
C ILE A 116 -17.28 -12.82 -6.28
N ARG A 117 -18.10 -12.21 -7.15
CA ARG A 117 -19.53 -11.95 -6.90
C ARG A 117 -20.36 -13.17 -6.55
N SER A 118 -19.90 -14.37 -6.92
CA SER A 118 -20.59 -15.59 -6.51
C SER A 118 -20.55 -15.84 -5.00
N TYR A 119 -19.69 -15.15 -4.23
CA TYR A 119 -19.61 -15.23 -2.78
C TYR A 119 -20.41 -14.13 -2.06
N GLU A 120 -20.90 -13.14 -2.78
CA GLU A 120 -21.59 -11.99 -2.20
C GLU A 120 -22.83 -12.43 -1.42
N ASN A 121 -22.96 -11.93 -0.19
CA ASN A 121 -24.00 -12.26 0.79
C ASN A 121 -24.09 -13.74 1.21
N LYS A 122 -23.10 -14.57 0.84
CA LYS A 122 -23.04 -15.98 1.24
C LYS A 122 -22.26 -16.16 2.53
N ILE A 123 -22.60 -17.25 3.23
CA ILE A 123 -21.79 -17.74 4.34
C ILE A 123 -20.58 -18.47 3.76
N ILE A 124 -19.39 -18.02 4.13
CA ILE A 124 -18.12 -18.62 3.73
C ILE A 124 -17.30 -19.01 4.97
N GLU A 125 -16.41 -19.96 4.78
CA GLU A 125 -15.36 -20.32 5.74
C GLU A 125 -14.02 -19.97 5.13
N VAL A 126 -13.20 -19.26 5.89
CA VAL A 126 -11.88 -18.82 5.47
C VAL A 126 -10.85 -19.09 6.55
N GLU A 127 -9.68 -19.55 6.12
CA GLU A 127 -8.50 -19.72 6.97
C GLU A 127 -7.60 -18.50 6.84
N GLY A 128 -6.91 -18.13 7.91
CA GLY A 128 -6.07 -16.92 7.90
C GLY A 128 -5.59 -16.53 9.29
N PHE A 129 -5.09 -15.30 9.38
CA PHE A 129 -4.41 -14.77 10.56
C PHE A 129 -5.10 -13.50 11.04
N ILE A 130 -5.23 -13.36 12.35
CA ILE A 130 -5.72 -12.12 12.97
C ILE A 130 -4.58 -11.11 12.90
N ILE A 131 -4.83 -9.94 12.31
CA ILE A 131 -3.91 -8.81 12.37
C ILE A 131 -4.23 -7.99 13.63
N PRO A 132 -3.25 -7.77 14.50
CA PRO A 132 -3.39 -6.92 15.68
C PRO A 132 -3.88 -5.50 15.34
N HIS A 133 -4.69 -4.91 16.22
CA HIS A 133 -5.27 -3.58 16.00
C HIS A 133 -4.20 -2.49 15.95
N ASP A 134 -3.13 -2.59 16.74
CA ASP A 134 -1.98 -1.67 16.70
C ASP A 134 -1.32 -1.66 15.32
N VAL A 135 -1.14 -2.81 14.68
CA VAL A 135 -0.60 -2.91 13.31
C VAL A 135 -1.56 -2.32 12.28
N ALA A 136 -2.87 -2.51 12.45
CA ALA A 136 -3.88 -2.00 11.52
C ALA A 136 -4.14 -0.49 11.69
N ALA A 137 -4.04 0.03 12.91
CA ALA A 137 -4.33 1.43 13.24
C ALA A 137 -3.34 2.40 12.58
N ASP A 138 -2.07 2.01 12.47
CA ASP A 138 -1.05 2.81 11.79
C ASP A 138 -1.33 2.99 10.28
N ALA A 139 -2.11 2.07 9.69
CA ALA A 139 -2.38 2.04 8.25
C ALA A 139 -3.80 2.52 7.86
N MET A 140 -4.73 2.56 8.82
CA MET A 140 -6.10 3.02 8.59
C MET A 140 -6.48 4.04 9.67
N ALA A 141 -6.38 5.32 9.34
CA ALA A 141 -6.56 6.44 10.27
C ALA A 141 -7.97 6.52 10.92
N ASP A 142 -8.97 5.88 10.30
CA ASP A 142 -10.38 5.91 10.73
C ASP A 142 -10.87 4.54 11.20
N LEU A 143 -10.04 3.77 11.90
CA LEU A 143 -10.54 2.64 12.68
C LEU A 143 -11.35 3.19 13.87
N GLU A 144 -12.62 3.52 13.62
CA GLU A 144 -13.61 3.61 14.68
C GLU A 144 -13.65 2.25 15.39
N ASP A 145 -12.96 2.17 16.52
CA ASP A 145 -12.84 0.99 17.36
C ASP A 145 -14.15 0.86 18.16
N ASP A 146 -15.09 0.10 17.61
CA ASP A 146 -16.25 -0.39 18.36
C ASP A 146 -15.88 -1.57 19.30
N GLY A 147 -14.58 -1.89 19.40
CA GLY A 147 -13.99 -2.84 20.32
C GLY A 147 -14.15 -4.30 19.91
N GLN A 148 -14.72 -4.58 18.73
CA GLN A 148 -15.06 -5.96 18.35
C GLN A 148 -14.60 -6.36 16.95
N LYS A 149 -14.47 -5.42 16.00
CA LYS A 149 -13.96 -5.77 14.67
C LYS A 149 -12.44 -5.97 14.67
N PHE A 150 -11.96 -6.86 13.81
CA PHE A 150 -10.53 -7.08 13.60
C PHE A 150 -10.22 -7.29 12.12
N MET A 151 -8.96 -7.12 11.75
CA MET A 151 -8.50 -7.37 10.39
C MET A 151 -8.06 -8.83 10.24
N PHE A 152 -8.53 -9.49 9.19
CA PHE A 152 -8.23 -10.89 8.93
C PHE A 152 -7.50 -11.05 7.60
N SER A 153 -6.29 -11.61 7.64
CA SER A 153 -5.43 -11.74 6.46
C SER A 153 -5.34 -13.19 5.98
N ALA A 154 -5.27 -13.36 4.65
CA ALA A 154 -4.92 -14.62 4.03
C ALA A 154 -3.48 -15.07 4.33
N PHE A 155 -2.60 -14.12 4.68
CA PHE A 155 -1.17 -14.33 4.87
C PHE A 155 -0.73 -14.05 6.32
N PRO A 156 0.38 -14.66 6.78
CA PRO A 156 0.99 -14.35 8.07
C PRO A 156 1.38 -12.87 8.16
N LEU A 157 1.52 -12.38 9.40
CA LEU A 157 1.85 -10.98 9.69
C LEU A 157 3.08 -10.48 8.90
N ALA A 158 4.12 -11.29 8.76
CA ALA A 158 5.35 -10.93 8.03
C ALA A 158 5.15 -10.62 6.54
N SER A 159 4.05 -11.09 5.94
CA SER A 159 3.73 -10.94 4.52
C SER A 159 2.34 -10.33 4.30
N CYS A 160 1.77 -9.67 5.31
CA CYS A 160 0.41 -9.15 5.22
C CYS A 160 0.36 -7.81 4.44
N PHE A 161 -0.86 -7.38 4.12
CA PHE A 161 -1.13 -6.11 3.41
C PHE A 161 -0.52 -4.90 4.12
N PHE A 162 -0.72 -4.79 5.43
CA PHE A 162 -0.23 -3.66 6.23
C PHE A 162 1.30 -3.63 6.38
N CYS A 163 1.97 -4.76 6.15
CA CYS A 163 3.44 -4.85 6.11
C CYS A 163 4.01 -4.67 4.70
N GLY A 164 3.17 -4.42 3.69
CA GLY A 164 3.59 -4.25 2.29
C GLY A 164 3.91 -5.56 1.56
N GLY A 165 3.60 -6.72 2.16
CA GLY A 165 3.86 -8.03 1.58
C GLY A 165 2.78 -8.53 0.62
N ALA A 166 1.59 -7.93 0.66
CA ALA A 166 0.43 -8.31 -0.15
C ALA A 166 -0.45 -7.09 -0.47
N GLY A 167 -1.41 -7.23 -1.39
CA GLY A 167 -2.36 -6.16 -1.73
C GLY A 167 -3.65 -6.20 -0.91
N ALA A 168 -4.50 -5.18 -1.08
CA ALA A 168 -5.75 -5.04 -0.31
C ALA A 168 -6.74 -6.19 -0.59
N GLU A 169 -6.52 -7.00 -1.63
CA GLU A 169 -7.27 -8.22 -1.91
C GLU A 169 -7.02 -9.35 -0.90
N SER A 170 -5.94 -9.30 -0.12
CA SER A 170 -5.54 -10.36 0.81
C SER A 170 -5.97 -10.13 2.26
N VAL A 171 -6.85 -9.16 2.50
CA VAL A 171 -7.29 -8.77 3.84
C VAL A 171 -8.78 -8.42 3.83
N MET A 172 -9.46 -8.69 4.93
CA MET A 172 -10.86 -8.35 5.14
C MET A 172 -11.12 -7.83 6.55
N GLU A 173 -12.14 -7.01 6.71
CA GLU A 173 -12.66 -6.60 8.01
C GLU A 173 -13.61 -7.69 8.54
N ALA A 174 -13.28 -8.29 9.68
CA ALA A 174 -14.12 -9.28 10.34
C ALA A 174 -14.92 -8.63 11.48
N PHE A 175 -16.23 -8.83 11.46
CA PHE A 175 -17.17 -8.33 12.48
C PHE A 175 -17.75 -9.53 13.24
N PRO A 176 -17.16 -9.92 14.36
CA PRO A 176 -17.58 -11.09 15.11
C PRO A 176 -18.81 -10.84 15.97
N LYS A 177 -19.60 -11.90 16.19
CA LYS A 177 -20.77 -11.85 17.08
C LYS A 177 -20.40 -11.82 18.56
N ASN A 178 -19.26 -12.41 18.88
CA ASN A 178 -18.67 -12.47 20.21
C ASN A 178 -17.18 -12.19 20.07
N PRO A 179 -16.52 -11.59 21.07
CA PRO A 179 -15.07 -11.39 21.04
C PRO A 179 -14.32 -12.70 20.72
N ILE A 180 -13.36 -12.62 19.80
CA ILE A 180 -12.45 -13.72 19.47
C ILE A 180 -11.09 -13.35 20.07
N GLU A 181 -10.52 -14.24 20.87
CA GLU A 181 -9.20 -14.01 21.45
C GLU A 181 -8.13 -13.94 20.37
N TYR A 182 -7.18 -13.01 20.55
CA TYR A 182 -6.06 -12.87 19.66
C TYR A 182 -5.15 -14.11 19.69
N THR A 183 -4.67 -14.52 18.51
CA THR A 183 -3.68 -15.57 18.34
C THR A 183 -2.82 -15.28 17.11
N GLU A 184 -1.53 -15.57 17.20
CA GLU A 184 -0.59 -15.50 16.09
C GLU A 184 -0.73 -16.68 15.11
N ARG A 185 -1.41 -17.75 15.54
CA ARG A 185 -1.62 -18.95 14.73
C ARG A 185 -2.70 -18.72 13.67
N LYS A 186 -2.65 -19.56 12.63
CA LYS A 186 -3.71 -19.64 11.64
C LYS A 186 -5.00 -20.15 12.29
N ILE A 187 -6.12 -19.49 12.02
CA ILE A 187 -7.45 -19.88 12.48
C ILE A 187 -8.41 -20.00 11.31
N LYS A 188 -9.54 -20.66 11.53
CA LYS A 188 -10.68 -20.74 10.61
C LYS A 188 -11.85 -19.98 11.20
N ILE A 189 -12.41 -19.07 10.41
CA ILE A 189 -13.60 -18.31 10.78
C ILE A 189 -14.70 -18.52 9.73
N ARG A 190 -15.95 -18.39 10.17
CA ARG A 190 -17.14 -18.44 9.31
C ARG A 190 -17.92 -17.14 9.45
N GLY A 191 -18.38 -16.58 8.34
CA GLY A 191 -19.23 -15.39 8.35
C GLY A 191 -19.89 -15.12 7.00
N ARG A 192 -20.70 -14.06 6.94
CA ARG A 192 -21.36 -13.58 5.72
C ARG A 192 -20.44 -12.58 5.01
N LEU A 193 -20.02 -12.90 3.79
CA LEU A 193 -19.18 -11.99 3.01
C LEU A 193 -20.03 -10.91 2.34
N VAL A 194 -19.69 -9.66 2.59
CA VAL A 194 -20.29 -8.45 2.02
C VAL A 194 -19.19 -7.65 1.34
N PHE A 195 -19.49 -7.03 0.20
CA PHE A 195 -18.54 -6.20 -0.53
C PHE A 195 -18.77 -4.73 -0.26
N ASN A 196 -17.66 -4.02 -0.17
CA ASN A 196 -17.65 -2.57 -0.09
C ASN A 196 -17.44 -2.00 -1.50
N GLU A 197 -18.49 -1.35 -2.03
CA GLU A 197 -18.49 -0.72 -3.35
C GLU A 197 -18.67 0.81 -3.27
N GLU A 198 -18.77 1.37 -2.05
CA GLU A 198 -19.11 2.77 -1.82
C GLU A 198 -17.92 3.57 -1.28
N ASP A 199 -17.23 3.03 -0.28
CA ASP A 199 -16.13 3.71 0.41
C ASP A 199 -14.80 3.05 0.08
N PHE A 200 -14.15 3.53 -0.97
CA PHE A 200 -12.90 2.95 -1.48
C PHE A 200 -11.66 3.24 -0.61
N LEU A 201 -11.80 4.03 0.46
CA LEU A 201 -10.76 4.21 1.48
C LEU A 201 -10.77 3.07 2.52
N LYS A 202 -11.82 2.24 2.51
CA LYS A 202 -11.95 1.05 3.34
C LYS A 202 -11.66 -0.23 2.56
N LEU A 203 -11.51 -1.35 3.28
CA LEU A 203 -11.21 -2.63 2.67
C LEU A 203 -12.38 -3.12 1.78
N PRO A 204 -12.09 -3.86 0.70
CA PRO A 204 -13.11 -4.33 -0.25
C PRO A 204 -14.02 -5.41 0.33
N TYR A 205 -13.56 -6.13 1.36
CA TYR A 205 -14.22 -7.29 1.93
C TYR A 205 -14.61 -7.07 3.38
N LEU A 206 -15.89 -7.23 3.68
CA LEU A 206 -16.46 -7.17 5.02
C LEU A 206 -17.07 -8.53 5.35
N LEU A 207 -16.52 -9.24 6.33
CA LEU A 207 -17.08 -10.49 6.83
C LEU A 207 -17.93 -10.19 8.07
N LYS A 208 -19.25 -10.28 7.91
CA LYS A 208 -20.23 -10.01 8.98
C LYS A 208 -20.58 -11.30 9.72
N ASP A 209 -21.14 -11.15 10.91
CA ASP A 209 -21.69 -12.26 11.69
C ASP A 209 -20.65 -13.34 12.02
N VAL A 210 -19.40 -12.95 12.24
CA VAL A 210 -18.27 -13.88 12.32
C VAL A 210 -18.34 -14.75 13.57
N VAL A 211 -18.07 -16.04 13.36
CA VAL A 211 -17.88 -17.04 14.41
C VAL A 211 -16.56 -17.79 14.18
N LEU A 212 -15.86 -18.09 15.27
CA LEU A 212 -14.68 -18.95 15.26
C LEU A 212 -15.12 -20.40 14.97
N VAL A 213 -14.47 -21.05 14.02
CA VAL A 213 -14.70 -22.47 13.68
C VAL A 213 -13.59 -23.35 14.25
N GLU A 214 -12.34 -22.91 14.15
CA GLU A 214 -11.14 -23.67 14.53
C GLU A 214 -9.99 -22.71 14.83
N ASP A 215 -9.20 -22.96 15.89
CA ASP A 215 -8.17 -22.03 16.42
C ASP A 215 -6.75 -22.64 16.51
N ASN A 216 -6.55 -23.80 15.88
CA ASN A 216 -5.35 -24.62 15.99
C ASN A 216 -4.95 -25.32 14.67
N LEU A 217 -4.96 -24.56 13.56
CA LEU A 217 -4.54 -25.04 12.23
C LEU A 217 -3.03 -25.07 11.98
#